data_AF-A0A9D2KDZ4-F1
#
_entry.id   AF-A0A9D2KDZ4-F1
#
_cell.length_a   1.000
_cell.length_b   1.000
_cell.length_c   1.000
_cell.angle_alpha   90.00
_cell.angle_beta   90.00
_cell.angle_gamma   90.00
#
_symmetry.space_group_name_H-M   'P 1'
#
loop_
_entity.id
_entity.type
_entity.pdbx_description
1 polymer ?
#
loop_
_entity_poly.entity_id
_entity_poly.type
_entity_poly.pdbx_seq_one_letter_code
_entity_poly.pdbx_strand_id
1 'polypeptide(L)'
;MRGINTSVTKLRRKIFVEVAKVAYLVDDENVNSAIEAIPYTISPTEVPQYRESIYRERAIASERVRLALGMSLRPQDRPVHITAGLDASNISDKYYEPPLMQVIPSACDKCEDNVYEVSNQCRGCVSRACMAVCPKGAISIGKDGRTVIDREKCIKCGKCKAACPYDAIAHKVRPCADACGVKAISSDPLGRASIDPKKCVGCGQCMVSCPFGAIADKSQIFQLGRAIRRGDKVVAIVAPAIVGQFGPKATLWRIKAALKDIGFTEVFEVAHGADVGASTEAHHYATEVVTGKLPFLLTSCCPAWSMLAKTQFPDMVDKVSSALTPMVATARSVKQRMPDARVIFVGPCAAKKLEAM
;
A
#
# COMPACT_ATOMS: atom_id res chain seq x y z
N MET A 1 -5.81 -11.00 0.57
CA MET A 1 -4.45 -11.53 0.30
C MET A 1 -3.43 -11.35 1.44
N ARG A 2 -3.75 -10.60 2.52
CA ARG A 2 -2.84 -10.50 3.67
C ARG A 2 -2.51 -11.89 4.23
N GLY A 3 -1.26 -12.11 4.62
CA GLY A 3 -0.79 -13.37 5.17
C GLY A 3 -0.51 -14.48 4.16
N ILE A 4 -0.76 -14.27 2.86
CA ILE A 4 -0.52 -15.29 1.81
C ILE A 4 0.74 -14.94 1.01
N ASN A 5 1.66 -15.90 0.88
CA ASN A 5 2.90 -15.71 0.13
C ASN A 5 2.68 -15.90 -1.38
N THR A 6 2.24 -14.84 -2.06
CA THR A 6 1.95 -14.83 -3.50
C THR A 6 3.18 -14.40 -4.34
N SER A 7 3.12 -14.64 -5.65
CA SER A 7 4.14 -14.14 -6.60
C SER A 7 4.32 -12.63 -6.54
N VAL A 8 3.26 -11.86 -6.29
CA VAL A 8 3.34 -10.40 -6.09
C VAL A 8 4.20 -10.06 -4.87
N THR A 9 3.97 -10.73 -3.75
CA THR A 9 4.76 -10.52 -2.53
C THR A 9 6.24 -10.88 -2.74
N LYS A 10 6.51 -12.01 -3.41
CA LYS A 10 7.88 -12.45 -3.74
C LYS A 10 8.59 -11.44 -4.64
N LEU A 11 7.94 -10.98 -5.71
CA LEU A 11 8.50 -9.97 -6.61
C LEU A 11 8.79 -8.65 -5.91
N ARG A 12 7.87 -8.17 -5.06
CA ARG A 12 8.10 -6.94 -4.29
C ARG A 12 9.30 -7.05 -3.36
N ARG A 13 9.44 -8.18 -2.65
CA ARG A 13 10.61 -8.45 -1.79
C ARG A 13 11.89 -8.53 -2.61
N LYS A 14 11.87 -9.20 -3.77
CA LYS A 14 13.04 -9.29 -4.67
C LYS A 14 13.50 -7.92 -5.14
N ILE A 15 12.57 -7.04 -5.54
CA ILE A 15 12.88 -5.64 -5.89
C ILE A 15 13.56 -4.91 -4.71
N PHE A 16 13.00 -5.01 -3.50
CA PHE A 16 13.60 -4.37 -2.33
C PHE A 16 14.99 -4.93 -1.99
N VAL A 17 15.20 -6.24 -2.15
CA VAL A 17 16.51 -6.86 -1.94
C VAL A 17 17.53 -6.33 -2.95
N GLU A 18 17.21 -6.30 -4.24
CA GLU A 18 18.14 -5.81 -5.26
C GLU A 18 18.43 -4.31 -5.10
N VAL A 19 17.43 -3.49 -4.79
CA VAL A 19 17.64 -2.06 -4.49
C VAL A 19 18.48 -1.86 -3.23
N ALA A 20 18.27 -2.66 -2.19
CA ALA A 20 19.10 -2.61 -0.99
C ALA A 20 20.54 -3.02 -1.30
N LYS A 21 20.77 -4.12 -2.05
CA LYS A 21 22.12 -4.52 -2.47
C LYS A 21 22.86 -3.39 -3.18
N VAL A 22 22.20 -2.68 -4.10
CA VAL A 22 22.81 -1.52 -4.76
C VAL A 22 23.16 -0.44 -3.75
N ALA A 23 22.27 -0.12 -2.81
CA ALA A 23 22.54 0.88 -1.77
C ALA A 23 23.74 0.52 -0.87
N TYR A 24 23.89 -0.75 -0.51
CA TYR A 24 24.96 -1.22 0.40
C TYR A 24 26.30 -1.46 -0.31
N LEU A 25 26.28 -2.07 -1.50
CA LEU A 25 27.47 -2.69 -2.09
C LEU A 25 28.07 -1.91 -3.27
N VAL A 26 27.28 -1.09 -3.97
CA VAL A 26 27.70 -0.46 -5.23
C VAL A 26 28.14 0.98 -4.98
N ASP A 27 29.35 1.34 -5.40
CA ASP A 27 29.86 2.71 -5.34
C ASP A 27 29.03 3.72 -6.13
N ASP A 28 29.34 5.01 -5.92
CA ASP A 28 28.57 6.12 -6.46
C ASP A 28 28.73 6.27 -7.97
N GLU A 29 29.88 5.85 -8.51
CA GLU A 29 30.18 5.90 -9.94
C GLU A 29 29.35 4.87 -10.72
N ASN A 30 29.12 3.69 -10.13
CA ASN A 30 28.41 2.58 -10.77
C ASN A 30 26.93 2.46 -10.38
N VAL A 31 26.44 3.31 -9.45
CA VAL A 31 25.08 3.22 -8.90
C VAL A 31 24.00 3.27 -9.98
N ASN A 32 24.19 4.13 -10.99
CA ASN A 32 23.22 4.31 -12.07
C ASN A 32 23.11 3.04 -12.92
N SER A 33 24.25 2.53 -13.39
CA SER A 33 24.32 1.30 -14.18
C SER A 33 23.75 0.10 -13.42
N ALA A 34 24.05 -0.02 -12.12
CA ALA A 34 23.53 -1.10 -11.30
C ALA A 34 22.01 -1.03 -11.12
N ILE A 35 21.44 0.16 -10.95
CA ILE A 35 19.98 0.36 -10.87
C ILE A 35 19.30 0.01 -12.19
N GLU A 36 19.87 0.44 -13.33
CA GLU A 36 19.33 0.13 -14.66
C GLU A 36 19.35 -1.37 -14.97
N ALA A 37 20.27 -2.13 -14.37
CA ALA A 37 20.37 -3.58 -14.52
C ALA A 37 19.32 -4.38 -13.71
N ILE A 38 18.74 -3.81 -12.64
CA ILE A 38 17.84 -4.54 -11.73
C ILE A 38 16.69 -5.26 -12.47
N PRO A 39 15.95 -4.66 -13.43
CA PRO A 39 14.89 -5.36 -14.16
C PRO A 39 15.33 -6.68 -14.81
N TYR A 40 16.58 -6.76 -15.26
CA TYR A 40 17.17 -7.97 -15.84
C TYR A 40 17.55 -8.99 -14.76
N THR A 41 17.98 -8.55 -13.57
CA THR A 41 18.17 -9.46 -12.42
C THR A 41 16.83 -10.03 -11.91
N ILE A 42 15.76 -9.24 -12.01
CA ILE A 42 14.41 -9.67 -11.61
C ILE A 42 13.85 -10.71 -12.58
N SER A 43 13.92 -10.45 -13.89
CA SER A 43 13.49 -11.34 -14.97
C SER A 43 14.66 -11.62 -15.93
N PRO A 44 15.55 -12.59 -15.59
CA PRO A 44 16.81 -12.83 -16.32
C PRO A 44 16.62 -13.61 -17.63
N THR A 45 15.57 -14.42 -17.72
CA THR A 45 15.27 -15.22 -18.91
C THR A 45 14.59 -14.39 -20.00
N GLU A 46 14.65 -14.86 -21.24
CA GLU A 46 13.86 -14.29 -22.35
C GLU A 46 12.40 -14.72 -22.31
N VAL A 47 12.10 -15.84 -21.63
CA VAL A 47 10.74 -16.35 -21.44
C VAL A 47 10.08 -15.62 -20.25
N PRO A 48 8.88 -15.03 -20.43
CA PRO A 48 8.15 -14.40 -19.33
C PRO A 48 7.59 -15.42 -18.34
N GLN A 49 7.55 -15.07 -17.06
CA GLN A 49 7.12 -15.95 -15.96
C GLN A 49 5.79 -15.54 -15.31
N TYR A 50 5.44 -14.25 -15.38
CA TYR A 50 4.34 -13.62 -14.64
C TYR A 50 3.37 -12.85 -15.54
N ARG A 51 3.76 -12.56 -16.77
CA ARG A 51 3.00 -11.78 -17.75
C ARG A 51 3.09 -12.41 -19.14
N GLU A 52 2.37 -11.82 -20.08
CA GLU A 52 2.33 -12.25 -21.48
C GLU A 52 3.63 -11.94 -22.25
N SER A 53 4.47 -11.03 -21.74
CA SER A 53 5.68 -10.57 -22.44
C SER A 53 6.79 -10.17 -21.48
N ILE A 54 8.03 -10.57 -21.80
CA ILE A 54 9.22 -10.23 -21.02
C ILE A 54 9.48 -8.72 -21.01
N TYR A 55 9.15 -8.03 -22.09
CA TYR A 55 9.25 -6.57 -22.18
C TYR A 55 8.31 -5.89 -21.18
N ARG A 56 7.06 -6.39 -21.05
CA ARG A 56 6.10 -5.88 -20.07
C ARG A 56 6.55 -6.16 -18.64
N GLU A 57 7.10 -7.34 -18.36
CA GLU A 57 7.64 -7.66 -17.04
C GLU A 57 8.77 -6.72 -16.62
N ARG A 58 9.75 -6.54 -17.50
CA ARG A 58 10.90 -5.67 -17.23
C ARG A 58 10.47 -4.21 -17.09
N ALA A 59 9.55 -3.73 -17.93
CA ALA A 59 8.99 -2.38 -17.80
C ALA A 59 8.28 -2.16 -16.45
N ILE A 60 7.48 -3.13 -15.98
CA ILE A 60 6.85 -3.07 -14.65
C ILE A 60 7.92 -3.12 -13.55
N ALA A 61 8.95 -3.96 -13.69
CA ALA A 61 10.05 -4.03 -12.75
C ALA A 61 10.80 -2.70 -12.65
N SER A 62 11.06 -2.01 -13.76
CA SER A 62 11.65 -0.67 -13.79
C SER A 62 10.86 0.34 -12.96
N GLU A 63 9.54 0.37 -13.12
CA GLU A 63 8.67 1.27 -12.34
C GLU A 63 8.65 0.92 -10.84
N ARG A 64 8.71 -0.37 -10.51
CA ARG A 64 8.83 -0.82 -9.11
C ARG A 64 10.18 -0.42 -8.50
N VAL A 65 11.26 -0.48 -9.26
CA VAL A 65 12.58 0.01 -8.84
C VAL A 65 12.51 1.50 -8.53
N ARG A 66 11.90 2.32 -9.40
CA ARG A 66 11.73 3.76 -9.13
C ARG A 66 10.98 4.05 -7.84
N LEU A 67 9.84 3.38 -7.61
CA LEU A 67 9.10 3.53 -6.36
C LEU A 67 9.92 3.05 -5.15
N ALA A 68 10.72 1.98 -5.30
CA ALA A 68 11.60 1.50 -4.24
C ALA A 68 12.77 2.47 -3.93
N LEU A 69 13.19 3.27 -4.91
CA LEU A 69 14.14 4.38 -4.75
C LEU A 69 13.49 5.66 -4.18
N GLY A 70 12.19 5.65 -3.92
CA GLY A 70 11.44 6.79 -3.41
C GLY A 70 11.03 7.81 -4.49
N MET A 71 11.18 7.47 -5.78
CA MET A 71 10.90 8.36 -6.91
C MET A 71 9.50 8.14 -7.49
N SER A 72 8.96 9.16 -8.17
CA SER A 72 7.71 9.05 -8.94
C SER A 72 7.88 8.19 -10.20
N LEU A 73 6.78 7.62 -10.69
CA LEU A 73 6.74 6.85 -11.94
C LEU A 73 7.16 7.70 -13.15
N ARG A 74 7.66 7.04 -14.20
CA ARG A 74 8.02 7.72 -15.45
C ARG A 74 6.79 8.00 -16.31
N PRO A 75 6.83 9.08 -17.11
CA PRO A 75 5.85 9.29 -18.16
C PRO A 75 5.84 8.08 -19.12
N GLN A 76 4.65 7.75 -19.65
CA GLN A 76 4.47 6.59 -20.52
C GLN A 76 4.58 6.93 -22.01
N ASP A 77 4.70 8.22 -22.35
CA ASP A 77 4.70 8.77 -23.71
C ASP A 77 6.10 9.13 -24.22
N ARG A 78 7.15 8.96 -23.41
CA ARG A 78 8.55 9.24 -23.79
C ARG A 78 9.55 8.37 -23.03
N PRO A 79 10.71 8.07 -23.61
CA PRO A 79 11.77 7.34 -22.93
C PRO A 79 12.41 8.21 -21.85
N VAL A 80 12.54 7.64 -20.65
CA VAL A 80 13.23 8.27 -19.51
C VAL A 80 14.00 7.17 -18.78
N HIS A 81 15.23 7.43 -18.33
CA HIS A 81 16.01 6.47 -17.55
C HIS A 81 15.36 6.18 -16.19
N ILE A 82 15.56 4.97 -15.65
CA ILE A 82 15.13 4.60 -14.30
C ILE A 82 15.81 5.52 -13.29
N THR A 83 17.06 5.87 -13.54
CA THR A 83 17.91 6.73 -12.70
C THR A 83 17.66 8.23 -12.87
N ALA A 84 16.78 8.65 -13.78
CA ALA A 84 16.47 10.06 -13.96
C ALA A 84 15.89 10.66 -12.66
N GLY A 85 16.60 11.63 -12.10
CA GLY A 85 16.29 12.27 -10.81
C GLY A 85 16.88 11.55 -9.58
N LEU A 86 17.79 10.58 -9.77
CA LEU A 86 18.38 9.82 -8.67
C LEU A 86 19.18 10.69 -7.72
N ASP A 87 19.97 11.65 -8.21
CA ASP A 87 20.81 12.51 -7.34
C ASP A 87 19.94 13.30 -6.36
N ALA A 88 18.83 13.87 -6.85
CA ALA A 88 17.83 14.52 -6.02
C ALA A 88 17.09 13.54 -5.09
N SER A 89 17.16 12.23 -5.33
CA SER A 89 16.64 11.15 -4.46
C SER A 89 17.67 10.60 -3.48
N ASN A 90 18.96 10.82 -3.72
CA ASN A 90 20.09 10.33 -2.94
C ASN A 90 20.46 11.28 -1.78
N ILE A 91 19.80 12.44 -1.67
CA ILE A 91 19.96 13.35 -0.53
C ILE A 91 19.27 12.79 0.72
N SER A 92 19.93 12.93 1.86
CA SER A 92 19.46 12.38 3.14
C SER A 92 18.19 13.05 3.68
N ASP A 93 17.94 14.29 3.26
CA ASP A 93 16.89 15.16 3.81
C ASP A 93 15.77 15.41 2.80
N LYS A 94 15.61 14.51 1.80
CA LYS A 94 14.55 14.64 0.80
C LYS A 94 13.18 14.61 1.48
N TYR A 95 12.54 15.77 1.46
CA TYR A 95 11.12 15.90 1.73
C TYR A 95 10.34 15.11 0.68
N TYR A 96 9.44 14.25 1.17
CA TYR A 96 8.62 13.40 0.34
C TYR A 96 7.92 14.15 -0.80
N GLU A 97 7.92 13.51 -1.97
CA GLU A 97 7.20 14.02 -3.14
C GLU A 97 5.83 13.33 -3.22
N PRO A 98 4.71 14.06 -3.06
CA PRO A 98 3.38 13.50 -3.23
C PRO A 98 3.15 13.02 -4.68
N PRO A 99 2.36 11.96 -4.92
CA PRO A 99 1.68 11.09 -3.96
C PRO A 99 2.52 9.85 -3.54
N LEU A 100 2.25 9.33 -2.33
CA LEU A 100 2.91 8.16 -1.73
C LEU A 100 2.54 6.87 -2.44
N MET A 101 1.23 6.68 -2.67
CA MET A 101 0.69 5.51 -3.35
C MET A 101 0.53 5.84 -4.83
N GLN A 102 1.11 5.02 -5.70
CA GLN A 102 1.01 5.18 -7.14
C GLN A 102 0.56 3.89 -7.80
N VAL A 103 -0.24 4.03 -8.86
CA VAL A 103 -0.63 2.93 -9.72
C VAL A 103 0.34 2.88 -10.89
N ILE A 104 1.06 1.77 -11.05
CA ILE A 104 1.91 1.47 -12.19
C ILE A 104 0.98 1.16 -13.38
N PRO A 105 0.89 2.04 -14.40
CA PRO A 105 -0.13 1.91 -15.44
C PRO A 105 0.01 0.61 -16.25
N SER A 106 1.24 0.21 -16.56
CA SER A 106 1.57 -1.01 -17.30
C SER A 106 1.24 -2.30 -16.53
N ALA A 107 1.17 -2.24 -15.19
CA ALA A 107 0.83 -3.38 -14.34
C ALA A 107 -0.67 -3.51 -14.06
N CYS A 108 -1.45 -2.44 -14.28
CA CYS A 108 -2.88 -2.43 -14.01
C CYS A 108 -3.64 -3.25 -15.07
N ASP A 109 -4.47 -4.18 -14.61
CA ASP A 109 -5.30 -5.04 -15.46
C ASP A 109 -6.61 -4.39 -15.92
N LYS A 110 -6.87 -3.15 -15.49
CA LYS A 110 -8.11 -2.42 -15.84
C LYS A 110 -9.39 -3.18 -15.43
N CYS A 111 -9.34 -3.80 -14.26
CA CYS A 111 -10.44 -4.57 -13.70
C CYS A 111 -11.75 -3.79 -13.75
N GLU A 112 -12.80 -4.41 -14.30
CA GLU A 112 -14.14 -3.84 -14.27
C GLU A 112 -14.60 -3.61 -12.84
N ASP A 113 -15.43 -2.58 -12.64
CA ASP A 113 -15.94 -2.24 -11.31
C ASP A 113 -17.47 -2.21 -11.27
N ASN A 114 -18.00 -2.94 -10.29
CA ASN A 114 -19.43 -3.13 -10.09
C ASN A 114 -20.16 -3.58 -11.37
N VAL A 115 -19.74 -4.72 -11.94
CA VAL A 115 -20.34 -5.31 -13.15
C VAL A 115 -20.92 -6.68 -12.81
N TYR A 116 -22.11 -6.98 -13.34
CA TYR A 116 -22.71 -8.32 -13.27
C TYR A 116 -22.59 -8.98 -14.64
N GLU A 117 -22.04 -10.19 -14.67
CA GLU A 117 -21.79 -10.91 -15.91
C GLU A 117 -22.18 -12.38 -15.76
N VAL A 118 -22.84 -12.91 -16.78
CA VAL A 118 -23.20 -14.33 -16.84
C VAL A 118 -21.99 -15.10 -17.36
N SER A 119 -21.51 -16.05 -16.56
CA SER A 119 -20.40 -16.92 -16.91
C SER A 119 -20.85 -18.12 -17.77
N ASN A 120 -19.87 -18.86 -18.26
CA ASN A 120 -20.09 -20.13 -18.97
C ASN A 120 -20.70 -21.25 -18.09
N GLN A 121 -20.77 -21.05 -16.77
CA GLN A 121 -21.44 -21.98 -15.84
C GLN A 121 -22.97 -21.89 -15.94
N CYS A 122 -23.52 -20.88 -16.62
CA CYS A 122 -24.96 -20.77 -16.79
C CYS A 122 -25.53 -22.00 -17.52
N ARG A 123 -26.58 -22.58 -16.93
CA ARG A 123 -27.24 -23.81 -17.39
C ARG A 123 -28.48 -23.58 -18.26
N GLY A 124 -28.83 -22.33 -18.56
CA GLY A 124 -30.02 -22.02 -19.38
C GLY A 124 -31.33 -22.51 -18.75
N CYS A 125 -31.46 -22.45 -17.43
CA CYS A 125 -32.57 -23.06 -16.68
C CYS A 125 -33.94 -22.62 -17.21
N VAL A 126 -34.88 -23.55 -17.27
CA VAL A 126 -36.28 -23.27 -17.71
C VAL A 126 -36.98 -22.27 -16.80
N SER A 127 -36.73 -22.32 -15.48
CA SER A 127 -37.34 -21.40 -14.51
C SER A 127 -36.95 -19.94 -14.70
N ARG A 128 -35.77 -19.67 -15.29
CA ARG A 128 -35.25 -18.33 -15.57
C ARG A 128 -35.42 -17.32 -14.42
N ALA A 129 -35.23 -17.79 -13.18
CA ALA A 129 -35.45 -16.98 -11.97
C ALA A 129 -34.69 -15.64 -12.02
N CYS A 130 -33.46 -15.64 -12.55
CA CYS A 130 -32.66 -14.43 -12.73
C CYS A 130 -33.33 -13.36 -13.61
N MET A 131 -34.08 -13.76 -14.64
CA MET A 131 -34.86 -12.84 -15.49
C MET A 131 -36.08 -12.31 -14.73
N ALA A 132 -36.83 -13.19 -14.07
CA ALA A 132 -38.06 -12.83 -13.35
C ALA A 132 -37.81 -11.82 -12.21
N VAL A 133 -36.67 -11.93 -11.51
CA VAL A 133 -36.32 -10.99 -10.43
C VAL A 133 -35.71 -9.67 -10.92
N CYS A 134 -35.45 -9.52 -12.22
CA CYS A 134 -34.80 -8.33 -12.76
C CYS A 134 -35.80 -7.16 -12.90
N PRO A 135 -35.70 -6.10 -12.09
CA PRO A 135 -36.69 -5.01 -12.11
C PRO A 135 -36.62 -4.12 -13.35
N LYS A 136 -35.55 -4.22 -14.14
CA LYS A 136 -35.33 -3.42 -15.36
C LYS A 136 -35.41 -4.24 -16.65
N GLY A 137 -35.76 -5.53 -16.56
CA GLY A 137 -35.79 -6.41 -17.72
C GLY A 137 -34.45 -6.49 -18.46
N ALA A 138 -33.34 -6.32 -17.74
CA ALA A 138 -31.99 -6.25 -18.32
C ALA A 138 -31.43 -7.62 -18.70
N ILE A 139 -32.18 -8.72 -18.53
CA ILE A 139 -31.70 -10.07 -18.78
C ILE A 139 -32.53 -10.70 -19.90
N SER A 140 -31.86 -11.20 -20.93
CA SER A 140 -32.45 -11.85 -22.08
C SER A 140 -31.81 -13.22 -22.33
N ILE A 141 -32.41 -14.01 -23.22
CA ILE A 141 -31.87 -15.32 -23.62
C ILE A 141 -30.95 -15.09 -24.82
N GLY A 142 -29.70 -15.52 -24.68
CA GLY A 142 -28.71 -15.52 -25.74
C GLY A 142 -28.92 -16.65 -26.75
N LYS A 143 -28.13 -16.60 -27.83
CA LYS A 143 -28.23 -17.56 -28.95
C LYS A 143 -27.89 -19.00 -28.56
N ASP A 144 -27.12 -19.19 -27.50
CA ASP A 144 -26.73 -20.50 -26.96
C ASP A 144 -27.70 -21.03 -25.89
N GLY A 145 -28.84 -20.35 -25.68
CA GLY A 145 -29.83 -20.71 -24.66
C GLY A 145 -29.44 -20.27 -23.24
N ARG A 146 -28.26 -19.69 -23.04
CA ARG A 146 -27.87 -19.08 -21.75
C ARG A 146 -28.41 -17.67 -21.65
N THR A 147 -28.53 -17.15 -20.43
CA THR A 147 -28.96 -15.76 -20.23
C THR A 147 -27.81 -14.78 -20.46
N VAL A 148 -28.11 -13.59 -20.96
CA VAL A 148 -27.17 -12.48 -21.13
C VAL A 148 -27.71 -11.25 -20.40
N ILE A 149 -26.84 -10.48 -19.76
CA ILE A 149 -27.20 -9.22 -19.09
C ILE A 149 -26.84 -8.06 -20.02
N ASP A 150 -27.85 -7.27 -20.37
CA ASP A 150 -27.71 -5.96 -21.00
C ASP A 150 -27.14 -4.97 -19.97
N ARG A 151 -25.92 -4.51 -20.22
CA ARG A 151 -25.18 -3.63 -19.30
C ARG A 151 -25.77 -2.23 -19.23
N GLU A 152 -26.43 -1.75 -20.28
CA GLU A 152 -27.01 -0.40 -20.32
C GLU A 152 -28.29 -0.32 -19.48
N LYS A 153 -29.09 -1.39 -19.46
CA LYS A 153 -30.31 -1.48 -18.65
C LYS A 153 -30.04 -1.90 -17.20
N CYS A 154 -28.91 -2.54 -16.93
CA CYS A 154 -28.60 -3.08 -15.62
C CYS A 154 -28.26 -2.00 -14.59
N ILE A 155 -29.11 -1.87 -13.56
CA ILE A 155 -28.87 -0.98 -12.41
C ILE A 155 -28.00 -1.61 -11.31
N LYS A 156 -27.34 -2.74 -11.58
CA LYS A 156 -26.35 -3.38 -10.68
C LYS A 156 -26.89 -3.74 -9.29
N CYS A 157 -28.18 -4.06 -9.17
CA CYS A 157 -28.85 -4.34 -7.89
C CYS A 157 -28.59 -5.72 -7.29
N GLY A 158 -27.94 -6.64 -8.02
CA GLY A 158 -27.55 -7.96 -7.50
C GLY A 158 -28.64 -9.02 -7.35
N LYS A 159 -29.92 -8.68 -7.55
CA LYS A 159 -31.05 -9.64 -7.43
C LYS A 159 -30.88 -10.89 -8.29
N CYS A 160 -30.40 -10.72 -9.53
CA CYS A 160 -30.19 -11.84 -10.44
C CYS A 160 -29.09 -12.81 -9.96
N LYS A 161 -28.01 -12.29 -9.37
CA LYS A 161 -26.96 -13.11 -8.76
C LYS A 161 -27.51 -13.91 -7.59
N ALA A 162 -28.22 -13.26 -6.66
CA ALA A 162 -28.82 -13.93 -5.51
C ALA A 162 -29.84 -15.02 -5.89
N ALA A 163 -30.56 -14.83 -7.01
CA ALA A 163 -31.53 -15.80 -7.51
C ALA A 163 -30.91 -16.96 -8.32
N CYS A 164 -29.62 -16.92 -8.64
CA CYS A 164 -28.99 -17.97 -9.44
C CYS A 164 -28.50 -19.12 -8.55
N PRO A 165 -29.13 -20.31 -8.58
CA PRO A 165 -28.72 -21.42 -7.70
C PRO A 165 -27.36 -22.03 -8.09
N TYR A 166 -26.88 -21.73 -9.29
CA TYR A 166 -25.59 -22.22 -9.82
C TYR A 166 -24.45 -21.20 -9.66
N ASP A 167 -24.69 -20.05 -9.01
CA ASP A 167 -23.76 -18.91 -8.93
C ASP A 167 -23.16 -18.49 -10.29
N ALA A 168 -23.91 -18.71 -11.37
CA ALA A 168 -23.43 -18.49 -12.72
C ALA A 168 -23.30 -16.99 -13.08
N ILE A 169 -23.81 -16.09 -12.24
CA ILE A 169 -23.75 -14.64 -12.44
C ILE A 169 -22.70 -14.05 -11.50
N ALA A 170 -21.53 -13.75 -12.05
CA ALA A 170 -20.44 -13.15 -11.30
C ALA A 170 -20.72 -11.66 -11.04
N HIS A 171 -20.43 -11.20 -9.82
CA HIS A 171 -20.33 -9.78 -9.49
C HIS A 171 -18.85 -9.43 -9.49
N LYS A 172 -18.40 -8.77 -10.56
CA LYS A 172 -17.03 -8.32 -10.73
C LYS A 172 -16.88 -6.96 -10.05
N VAL A 173 -16.01 -6.91 -9.05
CA VAL A 173 -15.65 -5.69 -8.32
C VAL A 173 -14.15 -5.48 -8.46
N ARG A 174 -13.73 -4.22 -8.63
CA ARG A 174 -12.31 -3.88 -8.71
C ARG A 174 -11.68 -4.05 -7.31
N PRO A 175 -10.74 -4.99 -7.11
CA PRO A 175 -10.26 -5.34 -5.75
C PRO A 175 -9.61 -4.17 -5.00
N CYS A 176 -8.93 -3.26 -5.70
CA CYS A 176 -8.33 -2.10 -5.06
C CYS A 176 -9.36 -1.04 -4.65
N ALA A 177 -10.44 -0.85 -5.43
CA ALA A 177 -11.50 0.09 -5.10
C ALA A 177 -12.37 -0.44 -3.95
N ASP A 178 -12.70 -1.73 -3.98
CA ASP A 178 -13.41 -2.42 -2.90
C ASP A 178 -12.69 -2.28 -1.54
N ALA A 179 -11.37 -2.45 -1.55
CA ALA A 179 -10.54 -2.29 -0.36
C ALA A 179 -10.37 -0.82 0.10
N CYS A 180 -10.82 0.17 -0.68
CA CYS A 180 -10.63 1.58 -0.40
C CYS A 180 -11.82 2.16 0.38
N GLY A 181 -11.77 2.10 1.72
CA GLY A 181 -12.85 2.60 2.58
C GLY A 181 -13.20 4.09 2.40
N VAL A 182 -12.24 4.91 1.95
CA VAL A 182 -12.44 6.35 1.68
C VAL A 182 -12.83 6.66 0.22
N LYS A 183 -13.04 5.61 -0.61
CA LYS A 183 -13.45 5.72 -2.02
C LYS A 183 -12.57 6.67 -2.85
N ALA A 184 -11.25 6.60 -2.64
CA ALA A 184 -10.26 7.38 -3.38
C ALA A 184 -9.84 6.75 -4.71
N ILE A 185 -10.35 5.57 -5.07
CA ILE A 185 -9.96 4.87 -6.31
C ILE A 185 -11.09 4.96 -7.34
N SER A 186 -10.73 5.43 -8.53
CA SER A 186 -11.58 5.49 -9.70
C SER A 186 -10.89 4.85 -10.91
N SER A 187 -11.50 4.93 -12.10
CA SER A 187 -10.88 4.54 -13.36
C SER A 187 -10.46 5.78 -14.15
N ASP A 188 -9.26 5.75 -14.74
CA ASP A 188 -8.83 6.76 -15.71
C ASP A 188 -9.52 6.55 -17.08
N PRO A 189 -9.32 7.46 -18.07
CA PRO A 189 -9.93 7.33 -19.39
C PRO A 189 -9.58 6.03 -20.15
N LEU A 190 -8.51 5.34 -19.75
CA LEU A 190 -8.07 4.06 -20.34
C LEU A 190 -8.50 2.85 -19.50
N GLY A 191 -9.36 3.05 -18.49
CA GLY A 191 -9.89 2.00 -17.61
C GLY A 191 -8.94 1.55 -16.49
N ARG A 192 -7.77 2.17 -16.34
CA ARG A 192 -6.79 1.81 -15.30
C ARG A 192 -7.20 2.42 -13.97
N ALA A 193 -6.79 1.81 -12.86
CA ALA A 193 -7.03 2.39 -11.55
C ALA A 193 -6.31 3.74 -11.43
N SER A 194 -7.02 4.75 -10.92
CA SER A 194 -6.48 6.06 -10.57
C SER A 194 -6.77 6.35 -9.10
N ILE A 195 -5.82 6.96 -8.40
CA ILE A 195 -5.96 7.33 -6.98
C ILE A 195 -6.14 8.84 -6.91
N ASP A 196 -7.24 9.31 -6.33
CA ASP A 196 -7.48 10.72 -6.02
C ASP A 196 -6.61 11.12 -4.81
N PRO A 197 -5.58 11.97 -5.00
CA PRO A 197 -4.68 12.36 -3.93
C PRO A 197 -5.38 13.20 -2.85
N LYS A 198 -6.51 13.86 -3.15
CA LYS A 198 -7.25 14.67 -2.19
C LYS A 198 -8.03 13.82 -1.19
N LYS A 199 -8.46 12.61 -1.60
CA LYS A 199 -9.19 11.67 -0.75
C LYS A 199 -8.31 10.61 -0.11
N CYS A 200 -7.16 10.31 -0.72
CA CYS A 200 -6.29 9.24 -0.28
C CYS A 200 -5.62 9.54 1.07
N VAL A 201 -5.83 8.68 2.06
CA VAL A 201 -5.21 8.77 3.40
C VAL A 201 -3.94 7.92 3.55
N GLY A 202 -3.39 7.39 2.44
CA GLY A 202 -2.12 6.66 2.44
C GLY A 202 -2.12 5.29 3.14
N CYS A 203 -3.28 4.72 3.50
CA CYS A 203 -3.35 3.49 4.32
C CYS A 203 -2.80 2.22 3.64
N GLY A 204 -2.71 2.20 2.30
CA GLY A 204 -2.12 1.09 1.54
C GLY A 204 -2.99 -0.16 1.38
N GLN A 205 -4.28 -0.11 1.75
CA GLN A 205 -5.18 -1.27 1.58
C GLN A 205 -5.34 -1.70 0.12
N CYS A 206 -5.39 -0.73 -0.80
CA CYS A 206 -5.45 -0.95 -2.23
C CYS A 206 -4.20 -1.68 -2.77
N MET A 207 -3.01 -1.33 -2.26
CA MET A 207 -1.75 -2.00 -2.59
C MET A 207 -1.76 -3.47 -2.17
N VAL A 208 -2.24 -3.76 -0.96
CA VAL A 208 -2.27 -5.14 -0.44
C VAL A 208 -3.35 -5.99 -1.12
N SER A 209 -4.40 -5.36 -1.62
CA SER A 209 -5.55 -6.05 -2.23
C SER A 209 -5.44 -6.20 -3.74
N CYS A 210 -4.51 -5.50 -4.41
CA CYS A 210 -4.33 -5.60 -5.85
C CYS A 210 -3.63 -6.92 -6.25
N PRO A 211 -4.34 -7.88 -6.90
CA PRO A 211 -3.74 -9.18 -7.25
C PRO A 211 -2.69 -9.07 -8.36
N PHE A 212 -2.69 -7.97 -9.11
CA PHE A 212 -1.71 -7.70 -10.15
C PHE A 212 -0.43 -7.03 -9.62
N GLY A 213 -0.41 -6.60 -8.35
CA GLY A 213 0.71 -5.84 -7.79
C GLY A 213 0.96 -4.53 -8.55
N ALA A 214 -0.12 -3.89 -8.99
CA ALA A 214 -0.08 -2.67 -9.79
C ALA A 214 0.01 -1.39 -8.96
N ILE A 215 -0.24 -1.48 -7.65
CA ILE A 215 -0.17 -0.34 -6.75
C ILE A 215 1.01 -0.56 -5.81
N ALA A 216 1.85 0.44 -5.64
CA ALA A 216 2.97 0.41 -4.71
C ALA A 216 3.19 1.79 -4.09
N ASP A 217 3.81 1.78 -2.91
CA ASP A 217 4.23 2.98 -2.21
C ASP A 217 5.68 3.34 -2.50
N LYS A 218 6.02 4.63 -2.39
CA LYS A 218 7.41 5.08 -2.38
C LYS A 218 8.12 4.54 -1.14
N SER A 219 9.27 3.90 -1.33
CA SER A 219 10.12 3.37 -0.25
C SER A 219 11.29 4.30 0.06
N GLN A 220 11.91 4.07 1.22
CA GLN A 220 13.12 4.75 1.67
C GLN A 220 14.27 3.75 1.91
N ILE A 221 14.15 2.53 1.37
CA ILE A 221 15.12 1.46 1.60
C ILE A 221 16.49 1.78 0.98
N PHE A 222 16.51 2.49 -0.14
CA PHE A 222 17.74 2.92 -0.78
C PHE A 222 18.47 3.97 0.09
N GLN A 223 17.76 5.02 0.50
CA GLN A 223 18.28 6.08 1.36
C GLN A 223 18.78 5.52 2.70
N LEU A 224 18.05 4.56 3.27
CA LEU A 224 18.45 3.85 4.48
C LEU A 224 19.78 3.11 4.28
N GLY A 225 19.90 2.31 3.21
CA GLY A 225 21.14 1.58 2.92
C GLY A 225 22.34 2.51 2.72
N ARG A 226 22.14 3.64 2.05
CA ARG A 226 23.17 4.68 1.83
C ARG A 226 23.57 5.36 3.15
N ALA A 227 22.62 5.66 4.03
CA ALA A 227 22.89 6.23 5.34
C ALA A 227 23.71 5.28 6.22
N ILE A 228 23.35 3.99 6.23
CA ILE A 228 24.11 2.97 6.97
C ILE A 228 25.52 2.82 6.38
N ARG A 229 25.66 2.76 5.06
CA ARG A 229 26.96 2.66 4.39
C ARG A 229 27.88 3.85 4.69
N ARG A 230 27.33 5.06 4.76
CA ARG A 230 28.08 6.28 5.09
C ARG A 230 28.58 6.29 6.56
N GLY A 231 28.09 5.39 7.40
CA GLY A 231 28.42 5.33 8.82
C GLY A 231 27.58 6.29 9.68
N ASP A 232 26.41 6.73 9.18
CA ASP A 232 25.51 7.54 9.98
C ASP A 232 25.04 6.77 11.23
N LYS A 233 24.78 7.48 12.32
CA LYS A 233 24.15 6.90 13.52
C LYS A 233 22.68 6.63 13.26
N VAL A 234 22.34 5.46 12.74
CA VAL A 234 20.97 5.09 12.38
C VAL A 234 20.33 4.26 13.50
N VAL A 235 19.22 4.75 14.06
CA VAL A 235 18.46 4.10 15.14
C VAL A 235 17.12 3.60 14.59
N ALA A 236 16.82 2.31 14.79
CA ALA A 236 15.53 1.75 14.44
C ALA A 236 14.53 1.92 15.59
N ILE A 237 13.31 2.37 15.29
CA ILE A 237 12.16 2.27 16.18
C ILE A 237 11.15 1.29 15.58
N VAL A 238 10.94 0.15 16.24
CA VAL A 238 10.14 -0.96 15.69
C VAL A 238 8.72 -0.94 16.24
N ALA A 239 7.72 -1.06 15.36
CA ALA A 239 6.31 -1.10 15.75
C ALA A 239 5.97 -2.37 16.56
N PRO A 240 5.03 -2.32 17.54
CA PRO A 240 4.67 -3.48 18.37
C PRO A 240 4.19 -4.70 17.57
N ALA A 241 3.62 -4.46 16.38
CA ALA A 241 3.15 -5.51 15.48
C ALA A 241 4.26 -6.51 15.06
N ILE A 242 5.54 -6.16 15.23
CA ILE A 242 6.70 -6.98 14.87
C ILE A 242 6.69 -8.37 15.52
N VAL A 243 6.13 -8.49 16.74
CA VAL A 243 6.03 -9.74 17.51
C VAL A 243 5.28 -10.83 16.75
N GLY A 244 4.27 -10.46 15.96
CA GLY A 244 3.45 -11.39 15.17
C GLY A 244 3.85 -11.53 13.70
N GLN A 245 4.89 -10.82 13.22
CA GLN A 245 5.28 -10.85 11.81
C GLN A 245 6.20 -12.02 11.45
N PHE A 246 6.90 -12.55 12.44
CA PHE A 246 7.84 -13.65 12.26
C PHE A 246 7.34 -14.92 12.96
N GLY A 247 7.92 -16.07 12.60
CA GLY A 247 7.58 -17.34 13.24
C GLY A 247 7.95 -17.34 14.74
N PRO A 248 7.44 -18.31 15.52
CA PRO A 248 7.55 -18.33 16.99
C PRO A 248 8.99 -18.33 17.52
N LYS A 249 9.99 -18.65 16.67
CA LYS A 249 11.42 -18.65 17.05
C LYS A 249 12.08 -17.26 16.99
N ALA A 250 11.40 -16.24 16.47
CA ALA A 250 11.93 -14.89 16.30
C ALA A 250 11.56 -14.01 17.49
N THR A 251 12.29 -14.16 18.60
CA THR A 251 12.13 -13.31 19.78
C THR A 251 12.58 -11.87 19.49
N LEU A 252 12.07 -10.91 20.28
CA LEU A 252 12.46 -9.49 20.16
C LEU A 252 13.98 -9.29 20.25
N TRP A 253 14.66 -10.04 21.12
CA TRP A 253 16.12 -10.00 21.25
C TRP A 253 16.85 -10.45 19.98
N ARG A 254 16.35 -11.50 19.30
CA ARG A 254 16.92 -11.96 18.03
C ARG A 254 16.68 -10.96 16.91
N ILE A 255 15.50 -10.34 16.87
CA ILE A 255 15.17 -9.29 15.91
C ILE A 255 16.08 -8.07 16.13
N LYS A 256 16.26 -7.67 17.40
CA LYS A 256 17.18 -6.59 17.77
C LYS A 256 18.61 -6.90 17.34
N ALA A 257 19.14 -8.09 17.67
CA ALA A 257 20.47 -8.51 17.25
C ALA A 257 20.63 -8.46 15.73
N ALA A 258 19.68 -9.03 14.98
CA ALA A 258 19.70 -9.01 13.52
C ALA A 258 19.67 -7.58 12.93
N LEU A 259 18.92 -6.66 13.53
CA LEU A 259 18.92 -5.26 13.11
C LEU A 259 20.27 -4.59 13.42
N LYS A 260 20.92 -4.90 14.55
CA LYS A 260 22.27 -4.40 14.82
C LYS A 260 23.29 -4.96 13.82
N ASP A 261 23.18 -6.24 13.45
CA ASP A 261 24.02 -6.87 12.42
C ASP A 261 23.82 -6.25 11.02
N ILE A 262 22.60 -5.76 10.71
CA ILE A 262 22.31 -5.01 9.48
C ILE A 262 23.00 -3.62 9.46
N GLY A 263 23.40 -3.10 10.62
CA GLY A 263 24.10 -1.82 10.76
C GLY A 263 23.34 -0.74 11.52
N PHE A 264 22.22 -1.07 12.18
CA PHE A 264 21.56 -0.11 13.09
C PHE A 264 22.38 0.06 14.38
N THR A 265 22.64 1.31 14.77
CA THR A 265 23.38 1.65 16.00
C THR A 265 22.62 1.19 17.25
N GLU A 266 21.31 1.40 17.28
CA GLU A 266 20.45 0.95 18.37
C GLU A 266 19.02 0.68 17.89
N VAL A 267 18.26 -0.10 18.66
CA VAL A 267 16.89 -0.49 18.35
C VAL A 267 16.02 -0.30 19.58
N PHE A 268 14.96 0.49 19.43
CA PHE A 268 13.94 0.72 20.46
C PHE A 268 12.58 0.24 20.00
N GLU A 269 11.77 -0.24 20.95
CA GLU A 269 10.39 -0.61 20.67
C GLU A 269 9.47 0.59 20.81
N VAL A 270 8.57 0.77 19.84
CA VAL A 270 7.57 1.85 19.83
C VAL A 270 6.49 1.64 20.89
N ALA A 271 6.44 0.47 21.54
CA ALA A 271 5.58 0.20 22.70
C ALA A 271 5.76 1.25 23.81
N HIS A 272 6.99 1.73 24.02
CA HIS A 272 7.23 2.82 24.97
C HIS A 272 6.41 4.08 24.63
N GLY A 273 6.41 4.51 23.37
CA GLY A 273 5.56 5.62 22.93
C GLY A 273 4.07 5.30 22.97
N ALA A 274 3.69 4.01 22.89
CA ALA A 274 2.31 3.57 23.05
C ALA A 274 1.84 3.73 24.50
N ASP A 275 2.66 3.38 25.48
CA ASP A 275 2.36 3.61 26.90
C ASP A 275 2.20 5.10 27.21
N VAL A 276 3.11 5.93 26.68
CA VAL A 276 3.03 7.40 26.81
C VAL A 276 1.75 7.93 26.18
N GLY A 277 1.44 7.49 24.96
CA GLY A 277 0.22 7.88 24.24
C GLY A 277 -1.04 7.46 24.99
N ALA A 278 -1.10 6.21 25.46
CA ALA A 278 -2.23 5.68 26.21
C ALA A 278 -2.44 6.41 27.54
N SER A 279 -1.37 6.68 28.29
CA SER A 279 -1.46 7.46 29.54
C SER A 279 -1.96 8.88 29.28
N THR A 280 -1.47 9.52 28.22
CA THR A 280 -1.87 10.90 27.86
C THR A 280 -3.33 10.95 27.42
N GLU A 281 -3.74 9.99 26.59
CA GLU A 281 -5.11 9.88 26.08
C GLU A 281 -6.11 9.49 27.17
N ALA A 282 -5.71 8.62 28.11
CA ALA A 282 -6.51 8.29 29.29
C ALA A 282 -6.71 9.51 30.20
N HIS A 283 -5.66 10.30 30.42
CA HIS A 283 -5.78 11.54 31.18
C HIS A 283 -6.72 12.53 30.47
N HIS A 284 -6.54 12.75 29.17
CA HIS A 284 -7.41 13.60 28.35
C HIS A 284 -8.89 13.17 28.43
N TYR A 285 -9.15 11.86 28.35
CA TYR A 285 -10.50 11.32 28.51
C TYR A 285 -11.08 11.63 29.90
N ALA A 286 -10.31 11.39 30.96
CA ALA A 286 -10.73 11.62 32.34
C ALA A 286 -10.99 13.11 32.64
N THR A 287 -10.23 14.02 32.03
CA THR A 287 -10.36 15.46 32.29
C THR A 287 -11.38 16.16 31.42
N GLU A 288 -11.61 15.70 30.19
CA GLU A 288 -12.48 16.41 29.24
C GLU A 288 -13.79 15.68 28.96
N VAL A 289 -13.79 14.34 28.86
CA VAL A 289 -15.02 13.58 28.58
C VAL A 289 -15.83 13.37 29.86
N VAL A 290 -15.18 12.88 30.92
CA VAL A 290 -15.88 12.58 32.19
C VAL A 290 -16.44 13.85 32.85
N THR A 291 -15.79 15.00 32.63
CA THR A 291 -16.25 16.30 33.14
C THR A 291 -17.34 16.95 32.27
N GLY A 292 -17.69 16.34 31.13
CA GLY A 292 -18.73 16.81 30.22
C GLY A 292 -18.31 17.93 29.27
N LYS A 293 -17.03 18.33 29.24
CA LYS A 293 -16.52 19.34 28.31
C LYS A 293 -16.51 18.84 26.86
N LEU A 294 -16.17 17.56 26.67
CA LEU A 294 -16.26 16.86 25.39
C LEU A 294 -17.29 15.72 25.49
N PRO A 295 -18.11 15.49 24.45
CA PRO A 295 -19.11 14.42 24.48
C PRO A 295 -18.49 13.02 24.38
N PHE A 296 -17.35 12.89 23.70
CA PHE A 296 -16.57 11.66 23.55
C PHE A 296 -15.17 12.00 23.02
N LEU A 297 -14.26 11.03 23.06
CA LEU A 297 -12.89 11.17 22.55
C LEU A 297 -12.60 10.12 21.47
N LEU A 298 -11.99 10.57 20.37
CA LEU A 298 -11.52 9.76 19.26
C LEU A 298 -10.00 9.58 19.35
N THR A 299 -9.52 8.38 19.02
CA THR A 299 -8.09 8.08 19.09
C THR A 299 -7.27 8.82 18.04
N SER A 300 -6.01 9.16 18.33
CA SER A 300 -5.13 9.92 17.42
C SER A 300 -3.99 9.11 16.76
N CYS A 301 -3.75 7.89 17.21
CA CYS A 301 -2.52 7.13 16.93
C CYS A 301 -2.37 6.63 15.47
N CYS A 302 -3.49 6.54 14.72
CA CYS A 302 -3.53 6.09 13.34
C CYS A 302 -3.56 7.30 12.38
N PRO A 303 -2.49 7.56 11.61
CA PRO A 303 -2.42 8.74 10.75
C PRO A 303 -3.47 8.71 9.63
N ALA A 304 -3.81 7.53 9.11
CA ALA A 304 -4.86 7.40 8.10
C ALA A 304 -6.24 7.81 8.63
N TRP A 305 -6.53 7.49 9.90
CA TRP A 305 -7.75 7.90 10.58
C TRP A 305 -7.72 9.39 10.88
N SER A 306 -6.64 9.91 11.45
CA SER A 306 -6.51 11.33 11.78
C SER A 306 -6.63 12.22 10.53
N MET A 307 -6.09 11.78 9.38
CA MET A 307 -6.27 12.46 8.10
C MET A 307 -7.70 12.36 7.57
N LEU A 308 -8.36 11.22 7.72
CA LEU A 308 -9.77 11.05 7.37
C LEU A 308 -10.65 12.01 8.16
N ALA A 309 -10.49 12.05 9.49
CA ALA A 309 -11.23 12.95 10.36
C ALA A 309 -11.05 14.42 9.93
N LYS A 310 -9.81 14.85 9.71
CA LYS A 310 -9.50 16.24 9.26
C LYS A 310 -10.09 16.63 7.92
N THR A 311 -10.22 15.68 6.98
CA THR A 311 -10.62 15.99 5.60
C THR A 311 -12.10 15.75 5.33
N GLN A 312 -12.72 14.77 5.98
CA GLN A 312 -14.10 14.37 5.71
C GLN A 312 -15.06 14.62 6.89
N PHE A 313 -14.53 14.80 8.10
CA PHE A 313 -15.33 15.02 9.31
C PHE A 313 -14.79 16.22 10.12
N PRO A 314 -14.72 17.44 9.54
CA PRO A 314 -14.14 18.61 10.20
C PRO A 314 -14.80 18.91 11.55
N ASP A 315 -16.11 18.66 11.67
CA ASP A 315 -16.89 18.84 12.91
C ASP A 315 -16.54 17.86 14.03
N MET A 316 -15.67 16.87 13.77
CA MET A 316 -15.21 15.88 14.75
C MET A 316 -13.71 15.99 15.05
N VAL A 317 -13.00 16.94 14.43
CA VAL A 317 -11.55 17.09 14.57
C VAL A 317 -11.15 17.49 15.99
N ASP A 318 -11.95 18.35 16.62
CA ASP A 318 -11.83 18.78 18.01
C ASP A 318 -11.95 17.63 19.01
N LYS A 319 -12.61 16.54 18.62
CA LYS A 319 -12.81 15.34 19.43
C LYS A 319 -11.67 14.32 19.26
N VAL A 320 -10.69 14.56 18.38
CA VAL A 320 -9.50 13.71 18.24
C VAL A 320 -8.48 14.08 19.30
N SER A 321 -7.98 13.08 20.03
CA SER A 321 -6.98 13.28 21.08
C SER A 321 -5.74 14.03 20.57
N SER A 322 -5.23 14.97 21.37
CA SER A 322 -3.98 15.69 21.11
C SER A 322 -2.74 14.89 21.48
N ALA A 323 -2.90 13.66 22.00
CA ALA A 323 -1.80 12.78 22.35
C ALA A 323 -0.89 12.53 21.13
N LEU A 324 0.42 12.59 21.35
CA LEU A 324 1.41 12.22 20.33
C LEU A 324 1.20 10.76 19.94
N THR A 325 1.37 10.46 18.65
CA THR A 325 1.32 9.06 18.25
C THR A 325 2.52 8.30 18.82
N PRO A 326 2.41 6.97 18.99
CA PRO A 326 3.49 6.16 19.55
C PRO A 326 4.83 6.31 18.82
N MET A 327 4.79 6.43 17.49
CA MET A 327 5.98 6.61 16.66
C MET A 327 6.68 7.93 16.99
N VAL A 328 5.92 9.03 17.02
CA VAL A 328 6.45 10.37 17.28
C VAL A 328 6.94 10.51 18.73
N ALA A 329 6.19 9.99 19.69
CA ALA A 329 6.59 9.97 21.10
C ALA A 329 7.93 9.24 21.27
N THR A 330 8.05 8.03 20.73
CA THR A 330 9.29 7.24 20.79
C THR A 330 10.45 7.96 20.08
N ALA A 331 10.21 8.51 18.89
CA ALA A 331 11.23 9.24 18.13
C ALA A 331 11.76 10.46 18.89
N ARG A 332 10.89 11.24 19.55
CA ARG A 332 11.29 12.38 20.38
C ARG A 332 12.14 11.94 21.57
N SER A 333 11.76 10.87 22.26
CA SER A 333 12.56 10.30 23.36
C SER A 333 13.94 9.83 22.89
N VAL A 334 14.03 9.23 21.70
CA VAL A 334 15.32 8.86 21.09
C VAL A 334 16.14 10.11 20.80
N LYS A 335 15.55 11.16 20.20
CA LYS A 335 16.25 12.41 19.89
C LYS A 335 16.75 13.16 21.13
N GLN A 336 16.08 13.05 22.27
CA GLN A 336 16.58 13.61 23.53
C GLN A 336 17.84 12.89 24.03
N ARG A 337 17.94 11.57 23.82
CA ARG A 337 19.10 10.76 24.24
C ARG A 337 20.23 10.75 23.20
N MET A 338 19.87 10.85 21.92
CA MET A 338 20.76 10.76 20.77
C MET A 338 20.37 11.83 19.73
N PRO A 339 20.74 13.11 19.95
CA PRO A 339 20.31 14.23 19.10
C PRO A 339 20.68 14.06 17.62
N ASP A 340 21.90 13.57 17.37
CA ASP A 340 22.45 13.39 16.01
C ASP A 340 21.97 12.11 15.31
N ALA A 341 21.25 11.23 16.00
CA ALA A 341 20.83 9.95 15.41
C ALA A 341 19.73 10.13 14.37
N ARG A 342 19.84 9.45 13.23
CA ARG A 342 18.74 9.31 12.27
C ARG A 342 17.77 8.25 12.75
N VAL A 343 16.52 8.63 12.99
CA VAL A 343 15.49 7.73 13.51
C VAL A 343 14.72 7.11 12.36
N ILE A 344 14.68 5.79 12.29
CA ILE A 344 14.02 5.03 11.23
C ILE A 344 12.87 4.23 11.84
N PHE A 345 11.65 4.53 11.43
CA PHE A 345 10.49 3.74 11.83
C PHE A 345 10.35 2.49 10.97
N VAL A 346 10.27 1.33 11.63
CA VAL A 346 10.04 0.03 11.00
C VAL A 346 8.67 -0.48 11.44
N GLY A 347 7.69 -0.43 10.54
CA GLY A 347 6.33 -0.85 10.87
C GLY A 347 5.48 -1.22 9.65
N PRO A 348 4.29 -1.81 9.90
CA PRO A 348 3.44 -2.38 8.85
C PRO A 348 2.57 -1.35 8.11
N CYS A 349 2.67 -0.07 8.45
CA CYS A 349 1.75 0.97 7.97
C CYS A 349 2.45 1.91 6.99
N ALA A 350 1.92 2.02 5.77
CA ALA A 350 2.43 2.98 4.80
C ALA A 350 2.10 4.42 5.17
N ALA A 351 0.93 4.69 5.76
CA ALA A 351 0.52 6.03 6.17
C ALA A 351 1.44 6.63 7.25
N LYS A 352 2.17 5.81 8.01
CA LYS A 352 3.19 6.29 8.96
C LYS A 352 4.34 7.04 8.27
N LYS A 353 4.58 6.78 6.99
CA LYS A 353 5.54 7.57 6.20
C LYS A 353 5.11 9.04 6.12
N LEU A 354 3.83 9.29 5.85
CA LEU A 354 3.27 10.66 5.79
C LEU A 354 3.33 11.39 7.13
N GLU A 355 3.34 10.67 8.23
CA GLU A 355 3.40 11.25 9.57
C GLU A 355 4.84 11.56 10.01
N ALA A 356 5.83 10.86 9.45
CA ALA A 356 7.24 11.09 9.72
C ALA A 356 7.82 12.27 8.91
N MET A 357 7.03 12.86 8.03
CA MET A 357 7.38 13.90 7.05
C MET A 357 6.67 15.20 7.39
#